data_AF-A0A6A3HYI0-F1
#
_entry.id   AF-A0A6A3HYI0-F1
#
_cell.length_a   1.000
_cell.length_b   1.000
_cell.length_c   1.000
_cell.angle_alpha   90.00
_cell.angle_beta   90.00
_cell.angle_gamma   90.00
#
_symmetry.space_group_name_H-M   'P 1'
#
loop_
_entity.id
_entity.type
_entity.pdbx_description
1 polymer ?
#
loop_
_entity_poly.entity_id
_entity_poly.type
_entity_poly.pdbx_seq_one_letter_code
_entity_poly.pdbx_strand_id
1 'polypeptide(L)'
;MSIYGQSNVSMIASPVVSANGSRVFYNAFATFSEDSKVSNYTLVDGVTYVSTGATGSSTTSPQVKCAGAEFDEILPVNTIIAAINEATPIASSGDSAIHCSSGSMFKVSIGDFDFVLCALGSSGFSIQGSDLDIEVEYLEKYVDMTSLLVKSGKLPDCTAKAQVSVVTSVGKSLLTGEPIAPTNSRNLKAEFDFSFFHKSKCSCRSTPRPCIFMHGLRVPEEIARNEETFSRYWGTYLPDQAPCCSSMKFAHLNTMNYSWTDETRQQLVCDRVLAVSRTSTDFVVADTIVVTHSMGGLLLAGAIANGLCSLASNSTWVSMAAPMAGSMGSDYNQASCAGKSNFIVNTLVRMHNECPVGRAVRSLAYENGEYSSKGLKAAYRAAQQAYRTNVSAAMCSENYAGLISTYQAYFWVLGHMIPHKSSDNDGMVEFQSCAAGMSRKRFGNSYLNRFYVTRLNHYDMTFRSGDALFSKAKMPMKWFECLL
;
A
#
# COMPACT_ATOMS: atom_id res chain seq x y z
N MET A 1 10.47 -0.19 -7.44
CA MET A 1 9.59 0.70 -6.65
C MET A 1 10.06 2.14 -6.80
N SER A 2 9.25 3.13 -6.42
CA SER A 2 9.66 4.53 -6.45
C SER A 2 9.09 5.30 -5.26
N ILE A 3 9.87 6.21 -4.68
CA ILE A 3 9.41 7.18 -3.68
C ILE A 3 9.33 8.53 -4.39
N TYR A 4 8.15 9.16 -4.43
CA TYR A 4 7.93 10.38 -5.23
C TYR A 4 8.34 10.25 -6.70
N GLY A 5 8.11 9.07 -7.29
CA GLY A 5 8.50 8.77 -8.69
C GLY A 5 10.00 8.48 -8.89
N GLN A 6 10.83 8.56 -7.84
CA GLN A 6 12.27 8.29 -7.91
C GLN A 6 12.59 6.86 -7.47
N SER A 7 13.35 6.13 -8.30
CA SER A 7 13.82 4.77 -7.98
C SER A 7 15.09 4.74 -7.14
N ASN A 8 15.86 5.84 -7.14
CA ASN A 8 17.07 6.01 -6.36
C ASN A 8 16.90 7.21 -5.45
N VAL A 9 17.16 7.04 -4.16
CA VAL A 9 17.01 8.08 -3.15
C VAL A 9 18.27 8.11 -2.30
N SER A 10 18.77 9.31 -2.04
CA SER A 10 19.90 9.50 -1.12
C SER A 10 19.43 10.16 0.17
N MET A 11 20.00 9.74 1.28
CA MET A 11 19.77 10.34 2.59
C MET A 11 21.08 10.49 3.35
N ILE A 12 21.13 11.48 4.22
CA ILE A 12 22.26 11.68 5.14
C ILE A 12 21.76 11.36 6.54
N ALA A 13 22.56 10.63 7.32
CA ALA A 13 22.25 10.29 8.70
C ALA A 13 23.43 10.61 9.62
N SER A 14 23.14 11.17 10.79
CA SER A 14 24.14 11.59 11.77
C SER A 14 23.86 10.92 13.12
N PRO A 15 24.86 10.24 13.73
CA PRO A 15 24.65 9.54 14.99
C PRO A 15 24.59 10.50 16.17
N VAL A 16 23.67 10.23 17.07
CA VAL A 16 23.56 10.76 18.43
C VAL A 16 23.88 9.62 19.38
N VAL A 17 25.08 9.65 19.96
CA VAL A 17 25.62 8.55 20.76
C VAL A 17 25.56 8.91 22.24
N SER A 18 25.10 7.96 23.06
CA SER A 18 25.17 8.09 24.52
C SER A 18 26.62 8.23 25.02
N ALA A 19 26.81 8.86 26.18
CA ALA A 19 28.15 9.13 26.73
C ALA A 19 29.04 7.89 26.89
N ASN A 20 28.45 6.71 27.12
CA ASN A 20 29.17 5.44 27.27
C ASN A 20 29.20 4.60 25.97
N GLY A 21 28.71 5.13 24.85
CA GLY A 21 28.68 4.42 23.56
C GLY A 21 27.70 3.24 23.46
N SER A 22 26.95 2.94 24.51
CA SER A 22 26.09 1.74 24.57
C SER A 22 24.76 1.87 23.83
N ARG A 23 24.39 3.12 23.52
CA ARG A 23 23.14 3.48 22.87
C ARG A 23 23.39 4.48 21.76
N VAL A 24 22.69 4.30 20.66
CA VAL A 24 22.75 5.17 19.49
C VAL A 24 21.34 5.47 18.98
N PHE A 25 21.21 6.68 18.47
CA PHE A 25 20.07 7.17 17.72
C PHE A 25 20.62 7.91 16.49
N TYR A 26 19.89 7.98 15.39
CA TYR A 26 20.32 8.74 14.22
C TYR A 26 19.33 9.83 13.86
N ASN A 27 19.85 11.05 13.75
CA ASN A 27 19.22 12.14 13.03
C ASN A 27 19.36 11.88 11.53
N ALA A 28 18.41 12.33 10.71
CA ALA A 28 18.46 12.09 9.27
C ALA A 28 17.88 13.25 8.46
N PHE A 29 18.31 13.34 7.21
CA PHE A 29 17.83 14.30 6.25
C PHE A 29 17.72 13.67 4.86
N ALA A 30 16.62 13.94 4.17
CA ALA A 30 16.46 13.60 2.76
C ALA A 30 15.61 14.64 2.03
N THR A 31 15.87 14.77 0.73
CA THR A 31 15.15 15.69 -0.15
C THR A 31 14.51 14.91 -1.28
N PHE A 32 13.24 15.18 -1.54
CA PHE A 32 12.48 14.61 -2.66
C PHE A 32 11.92 15.72 -3.53
N SER A 33 11.91 15.48 -4.84
CA SER A 33 11.44 16.43 -5.84
C SER A 33 10.41 15.76 -6.75
N GLU A 34 9.22 16.36 -6.86
CA GLU A 34 8.12 15.88 -7.70
C GLU A 34 7.38 17.09 -8.31
N ASP A 35 7.15 17.10 -9.62
CA ASP A 35 6.32 18.10 -10.34
C ASP A 35 6.55 19.57 -9.89
N SER A 36 7.81 19.99 -9.83
CA SER A 36 8.27 21.33 -9.41
C SER A 36 8.11 21.68 -7.92
N LYS A 37 7.81 20.70 -7.07
CA LYS A 37 7.82 20.82 -5.61
C LYS A 37 9.01 20.08 -5.03
N VAL A 38 9.66 20.69 -4.04
CA VAL A 38 10.74 20.09 -3.27
C VAL A 38 10.25 19.89 -1.84
N SER A 39 10.38 18.67 -1.34
CA SER A 39 10.03 18.29 0.03
C SER A 39 11.28 17.84 0.76
N ASN A 40 11.64 18.56 1.82
CA ASN A 40 12.73 18.22 2.72
C ASN A 40 12.19 17.54 3.95
N TYR A 41 12.72 16.37 4.27
CA TYR A 41 12.43 15.61 5.47
C TYR A 41 13.62 15.68 6.39
N THR A 42 13.38 16.04 7.65
CA THR A 42 14.42 16.15 8.67
C THR A 42 13.97 15.45 9.94
N LEU A 43 14.72 14.46 10.38
CA LEU A 43 14.58 13.78 11.66
C LEU A 43 15.62 14.32 12.63
N VAL A 44 15.18 14.94 13.72
CA VAL A 44 16.05 15.45 14.78
C VAL A 44 15.48 15.04 16.13
N ASP A 45 16.31 14.42 16.97
CA ASP A 45 15.98 14.01 18.35
C ASP A 45 14.69 13.20 18.45
N GLY A 46 14.46 12.34 17.45
CA GLY A 46 13.30 11.47 17.35
C GLY A 46 12.03 12.15 16.85
N VAL A 47 12.13 13.41 16.41
CA VAL A 47 11.03 14.19 15.85
C VAL A 47 11.25 14.38 14.34
N THR A 48 10.26 13.95 13.55
CA THR A 48 10.29 14.08 12.09
C THR A 48 9.54 15.34 11.65
N TYR A 49 10.21 16.18 10.86
CA TYR A 49 9.68 17.40 10.26
C TYR A 49 9.67 17.29 8.74
N VAL A 50 8.64 17.88 8.11
CA VAL A 50 8.57 18.05 6.66
C VAL A 50 8.46 19.53 6.31
N SER A 51 9.25 19.94 5.33
CA SER A 51 9.27 21.29 4.78
C SER A 51 9.06 21.23 3.27
N THR A 52 8.05 21.92 2.75
CA THR A 52 7.72 21.92 1.31
C THR A 52 7.93 23.30 0.72
N GLY A 53 8.62 23.37 -0.42
CA GLY A 53 8.87 24.60 -1.18
C GLY A 53 8.74 24.42 -2.69
N ALA A 54 8.60 25.52 -3.43
CA ALA A 54 8.63 25.52 -4.89
C ALA A 54 10.07 25.67 -5.40
N THR A 55 10.41 24.95 -6.46
CA THR A 55 11.75 25.01 -7.08
C THR A 55 12.05 26.45 -7.55
N GLY A 56 13.13 27.06 -7.08
CA GLY A 56 13.59 28.38 -7.52
C GLY A 56 12.89 29.62 -6.89
N SER A 57 12.00 29.44 -5.91
CA SER A 57 11.41 30.56 -5.16
C SER A 57 12.18 30.80 -3.86
N SER A 58 12.95 31.88 -3.80
CA SER A 58 13.62 32.37 -2.58
C SER A 58 12.73 33.27 -1.72
N THR A 59 11.47 33.50 -2.11
CA THR A 59 10.62 34.57 -1.57
C THR A 59 9.54 34.10 -0.61
N THR A 60 9.41 32.79 -0.36
CA THR A 60 8.44 32.22 0.59
C THR A 60 9.14 31.29 1.57
N SER A 61 9.13 31.65 2.86
CA SER A 61 9.63 30.77 3.93
C SER A 61 8.88 29.43 3.85
N PRO A 62 9.57 28.30 3.72
CA PRO A 62 8.89 27.04 3.50
C PRO A 62 8.12 26.65 4.76
N GLN A 63 6.86 26.25 4.61
CA GLN A 63 6.04 25.82 5.74
C GLN A 63 6.60 24.51 6.30
N VAL A 64 6.97 24.52 7.58
CA VAL A 64 7.39 23.33 8.32
C VAL A 64 6.19 22.73 9.05
N LYS A 65 6.01 21.42 8.94
CA LYS A 65 4.95 20.66 9.63
C LYS A 65 5.56 19.45 10.33
N CYS A 66 4.89 18.98 11.39
CA CYS A 66 5.19 17.68 11.96
C CYS A 66 4.90 16.59 10.93
N ALA A 67 5.79 15.62 10.80
CA ALA A 67 5.51 14.43 10.01
C ALA A 67 4.74 13.40 10.89
N GLY A 68 3.74 12.76 10.31
CA GLY A 68 3.01 11.64 10.91
C GLY A 68 3.88 10.38 11.10
N ALA A 69 3.35 9.37 11.81
CA ALA A 69 4.08 8.13 12.13
C ALA A 69 4.49 7.33 10.88
N GLU A 70 3.78 7.51 9.77
CA GLU A 70 4.06 6.82 8.53
C GLU A 70 5.12 7.52 7.64
N PHE A 71 5.57 8.73 7.99
CA PHE A 71 6.77 9.31 7.37
C PHE A 71 8.06 8.66 7.91
N ASP A 72 7.97 8.01 9.06
CA ASP A 72 9.04 7.13 9.56
C ASP A 72 9.19 5.89 8.65
N GLU A 73 8.21 5.56 7.78
CA GLU A 73 8.37 4.54 6.73
C GLU A 73 9.20 5.04 5.53
N ILE A 74 9.33 6.37 5.32
CA ILE A 74 10.16 6.96 4.26
C ILE A 74 11.63 6.98 4.67
N LEU A 75 11.90 7.36 5.93
CA LEU A 75 13.24 7.41 6.50
C LEU A 75 13.35 6.50 7.73
N PRO A 76 13.19 5.17 7.59
CA PRO A 76 13.25 4.25 8.72
C PRO A 76 14.70 4.01 9.17
N VAL A 77 15.54 5.06 9.20
CA VAL A 77 16.96 4.96 9.53
C VAL A 77 17.15 4.26 10.87
N ASN A 78 16.36 4.61 11.88
CA ASN A 78 16.48 4.01 13.21
C ASN A 78 15.95 2.57 13.25
N THR A 79 15.01 2.20 12.38
CA THR A 79 14.59 0.81 12.18
C THR A 79 15.72 0.00 11.52
N ILE A 80 16.40 0.59 10.53
CA ILE A 80 17.57 -0.02 9.88
C ILE A 80 18.70 -0.19 10.92
N ILE A 81 18.95 0.82 11.77
CA ILE A 81 19.97 0.72 12.83
C ILE A 81 19.61 -0.35 13.86
N ALA A 82 18.34 -0.46 14.25
CA ALA A 82 17.89 -1.54 15.12
C ALA A 82 18.15 -2.92 14.48
N ALA A 83 17.81 -3.08 13.21
CA ALA A 83 18.06 -4.31 12.44
C ALA A 83 19.55 -4.65 12.32
N ILE A 84 20.43 -3.66 12.14
CA ILE A 84 21.88 -3.83 12.10
C ILE A 84 22.41 -4.34 13.45
N ASN A 85 21.85 -3.85 14.56
CA ASN A 85 22.25 -4.32 15.89
C ASN A 85 21.84 -5.78 16.15
N GLU A 86 20.83 -6.28 15.44
CA GLU A 86 20.35 -7.66 15.47
C GLU A 86 20.94 -8.54 14.36
N ALA A 87 21.94 -8.05 13.62
CA ALA A 87 22.58 -8.76 12.52
C ALA A 87 23.15 -10.13 12.97
N THR A 88 22.84 -11.16 12.19
CA THR A 88 23.30 -12.54 12.46
C THR A 88 24.25 -13.02 11.36
N PRO A 89 25.45 -13.52 11.69
CA PRO A 89 26.38 -14.04 10.68
C PRO A 89 25.77 -15.21 9.88
N ILE A 90 26.03 -15.24 8.58
CA ILE A 90 25.61 -16.34 7.67
C ILE A 90 26.78 -16.81 6.80
N ALA A 91 26.79 -18.10 6.46
CA ALA A 91 27.85 -18.71 5.67
C ALA A 91 27.68 -18.41 4.18
N SER A 92 26.42 -18.43 3.73
CA SER A 92 26.04 -18.17 2.35
C SER A 92 24.65 -17.53 2.28
N SER A 93 24.45 -16.74 1.22
CA SER A 93 23.20 -16.05 0.90
C SER A 93 22.29 -16.84 -0.03
N GLY A 94 22.69 -18.04 -0.46
CA GLY A 94 21.96 -18.90 -1.41
C GLY A 94 21.76 -18.28 -2.80
N ASP A 95 22.14 -17.02 -2.98
CA ASP A 95 22.01 -16.23 -4.20
C ASP A 95 23.41 -15.96 -4.74
N SER A 96 23.70 -16.56 -5.90
CA SER A 96 24.98 -16.42 -6.58
C SER A 96 25.29 -14.98 -7.01
N ALA A 97 24.31 -14.08 -7.03
CA ALA A 97 24.53 -12.67 -7.37
C ALA A 97 25.08 -11.84 -6.19
N ILE A 98 25.01 -12.35 -4.95
CA ILE A 98 25.43 -11.63 -3.76
C ILE A 98 26.82 -12.10 -3.35
N HIS A 99 27.82 -11.24 -3.61
CA HIS A 99 29.20 -11.50 -3.26
C HIS A 99 29.65 -10.55 -2.16
N CYS A 100 29.69 -11.03 -0.91
CA CYS A 100 30.44 -10.38 0.17
C CYS A 100 31.84 -10.99 0.28
N SER A 101 32.79 -10.26 0.86
CA SER A 101 34.05 -10.86 1.30
C SER A 101 33.80 -11.92 2.39
N SER A 102 34.69 -12.91 2.51
CA SER A 102 34.52 -13.98 3.52
C SER A 102 34.48 -13.40 4.94
N GLY A 103 33.48 -13.81 5.74
CA GLY A 103 33.30 -13.34 7.13
C GLY A 103 32.67 -11.95 7.29
N SER A 104 32.18 -11.33 6.22
CA SER A 104 31.53 -10.01 6.25
C SER A 104 30.04 -10.05 5.93
N MET A 105 29.42 -11.23 5.92
CA MET A 105 28.03 -11.44 5.50
C MET A 105 27.10 -11.69 6.69
N PHE A 106 25.99 -10.97 6.72
CA PHE A 106 24.99 -11.06 7.79
C PHE A 106 23.57 -11.12 7.24
N LYS A 107 22.69 -11.85 7.90
CA LYS A 107 21.24 -11.69 7.77
C LYS A 107 20.78 -10.55 8.69
N VAL A 108 20.01 -9.62 8.14
CA VAL A 108 19.29 -8.58 8.88
C VAL A 108 17.81 -8.60 8.51
N SER A 109 16.94 -8.18 9.43
CA SER A 109 15.49 -8.09 9.18
C SER A 109 15.03 -6.65 9.39
N ILE A 110 14.57 -6.00 8.33
CA ILE A 110 14.09 -4.60 8.34
C ILE A 110 12.60 -4.61 8.02
N GLY A 111 11.79 -4.21 8.99
CA GLY A 111 10.34 -4.36 8.92
C GLY A 111 9.95 -5.82 8.77
N ASP A 112 9.13 -6.12 7.76
CA ASP A 112 8.65 -7.48 7.49
C ASP A 112 9.58 -8.29 6.56
N PHE A 113 10.70 -7.72 6.12
CA PHE A 113 11.58 -8.31 5.10
C PHE A 113 12.97 -8.64 5.64
N ASP A 114 13.53 -9.74 5.12
CA ASP A 114 14.89 -10.16 5.39
C ASP A 114 15.82 -9.66 4.27
N PHE A 115 17.05 -9.31 4.63
CA PHE A 115 18.08 -8.79 3.75
C PHE A 115 19.44 -9.43 4.07
N VAL A 116 20.35 -9.34 3.11
CA VAL A 116 21.75 -9.72 3.29
C VAL A 116 22.59 -8.45 3.38
N LEU A 117 23.30 -8.29 4.48
CA LEU A 117 24.23 -7.19 4.71
C LEU A 117 25.66 -7.68 4.44
N CYS A 118 26.38 -6.98 3.56
CA CYS A 118 27.82 -7.13 3.35
C CYS A 118 28.56 -5.97 4.02
N ALA A 119 29.46 -6.26 4.95
CA ALA A 119 30.34 -5.26 5.55
C ALA A 119 31.53 -4.96 4.62
N LEU A 120 31.79 -3.67 4.38
CA LEU A 120 32.87 -3.19 3.50
C LEU A 120 33.99 -2.49 4.30
N GLY A 121 34.02 -2.67 5.63
CA GLY A 121 35.01 -2.06 6.51
C GLY A 121 34.85 -0.53 6.56
N SER A 122 35.94 0.21 6.41
CA SER A 122 35.93 1.68 6.46
C SER A 122 35.16 2.35 5.31
N SER A 123 34.80 1.61 4.26
CA SER A 123 33.98 2.12 3.15
C SER A 123 32.48 2.08 3.45
N GLY A 124 32.06 1.44 4.55
CA GLY A 124 30.65 1.30 4.92
C GLY A 124 30.13 -0.12 4.77
N PHE A 125 28.89 -0.27 4.28
CA PHE A 125 28.26 -1.57 4.06
C PHE A 125 27.14 -1.47 3.02
N SER A 126 26.78 -2.61 2.43
CA SER A 126 25.61 -2.73 1.56
C SER A 126 24.59 -3.67 2.17
N ILE A 127 23.30 -3.34 2.08
CA ILE A 127 22.18 -4.21 2.44
C ILE A 127 21.43 -4.52 1.15
N GLN A 128 21.36 -5.80 0.80
CA GLN A 128 20.79 -6.27 -0.45
C GLN A 128 19.49 -7.03 -0.19
N GLY A 129 18.47 -6.75 -0.97
CA GLY A 129 17.12 -7.30 -0.83
C GLY A 129 16.54 -7.83 -2.13
N SER A 130 15.30 -8.29 -2.09
CA SER A 130 14.58 -8.68 -3.32
C SER A 130 14.14 -7.48 -4.15
N ASP A 131 13.77 -6.39 -3.47
CA ASP A 131 13.07 -5.26 -4.07
C ASP A 131 13.71 -3.89 -3.75
N LEU A 132 14.65 -3.88 -2.80
CA LEU A 132 15.36 -2.70 -2.31
C LEU A 132 16.78 -3.10 -1.95
N ASP A 133 17.73 -2.34 -2.49
CA ASP A 133 19.12 -2.37 -2.07
C ASP A 133 19.44 -1.02 -1.39
N ILE A 134 20.27 -1.06 -0.36
CA ILE A 134 20.71 0.10 0.41
C ILE A 134 22.22 0.08 0.45
N GLU A 135 22.84 1.17 -0.02
CA GLU A 135 24.27 1.39 0.10
C GLU A 135 24.52 2.44 1.18
N VAL A 136 25.44 2.15 2.09
CA VAL A 136 25.83 3.05 3.18
C VAL A 136 27.31 3.33 3.08
N GLU A 137 27.63 4.62 3.00
CA GLU A 137 29.00 5.15 3.01
C GLU A 137 29.21 5.99 4.27
N TYR A 138 30.38 5.88 4.89
CA TYR A 138 30.74 6.72 6.03
C TYR A 138 31.31 8.06 5.55
N LEU A 139 30.75 9.15 6.05
CA LEU A 139 31.23 10.50 5.76
C LEU A 139 32.33 10.91 6.74
N GLU A 140 33.38 11.55 6.24
CA GLU A 140 34.48 12.09 7.07
C GLU A 140 34.02 13.24 7.98
N LYS A 141 32.99 13.99 7.55
CA LYS A 141 32.50 15.17 8.24
C LYS A 141 31.13 14.90 8.84
N TYR A 142 31.01 15.17 10.14
CA TYR A 142 29.73 15.19 10.83
C TYR A 142 28.83 16.28 10.26
N VAL A 143 27.57 15.94 9.95
CA VAL A 143 26.56 16.88 9.48
C VAL A 143 25.58 17.17 10.61
N ASP A 144 25.59 18.40 11.12
CA ASP A 144 24.66 18.83 12.14
C ASP A 144 23.28 19.12 11.55
N MET A 145 22.36 18.16 11.69
CA MET A 145 20.98 18.25 11.19
C MET A 145 20.16 19.33 11.88
N THR A 146 20.49 19.67 13.12
CA THR A 146 19.82 20.73 13.89
C THR A 146 19.94 22.08 13.19
N SER A 147 21.10 22.34 12.55
CA SER A 147 21.35 23.57 11.79
C SER A 147 20.45 23.73 10.55
N LEU A 148 19.93 22.62 10.01
CA LEU A 148 19.03 22.62 8.85
C LEU A 148 17.62 23.07 9.25
N LEU A 149 17.16 22.71 10.46
CA LEU A 149 15.87 23.13 11.00
C LEU A 149 15.83 24.62 11.35
N VAL A 150 16.91 25.16 11.90
CA VAL A 150 17.01 26.58 12.31
C VAL A 150 16.81 27.53 11.13
N LYS A 151 17.16 27.12 9.90
CA LYS A 151 16.94 27.90 8.68
C LYS A 151 15.46 28.04 8.28
N SER A 152 14.55 27.24 8.85
CA SER A 152 13.15 27.15 8.41
C SER A 152 12.13 27.88 9.29
N GLY A 153 12.57 28.62 10.32
CA GLY A 153 11.69 29.44 11.19
C GLY A 153 11.23 28.75 12.47
N LYS A 154 10.13 29.24 13.09
CA LYS A 154 9.60 28.67 14.35
C LYS A 154 9.06 27.27 14.11
N LEU A 155 9.68 26.27 14.74
CA LEU A 155 9.29 24.87 14.61
C LEU A 155 7.93 24.60 15.29
N PRO A 156 7.07 23.75 14.69
CA PRO A 156 5.87 23.26 15.34
C PRO A 156 6.23 22.34 16.52
N ASP A 157 5.33 22.31 17.52
CA ASP A 157 5.44 21.38 18.66
C ASP A 157 5.02 19.98 18.20
N CYS A 158 5.98 19.06 18.14
CA CYS A 158 5.81 17.72 17.58
C CYS A 158 6.32 16.67 18.59
N THR A 159 5.65 15.52 18.64
CA THR A 159 6.03 14.44 19.57
C THR A 159 7.17 13.60 19.02
N ALA A 160 8.21 13.37 19.84
CA ALA A 160 9.28 12.44 19.52
C ALA A 160 8.75 10.99 19.56
N LYS A 161 9.05 10.22 18.51
CA LYS A 161 8.57 8.83 18.35
C LYS A 161 9.67 7.81 18.12
N ALA A 162 10.87 8.26 17.76
CA ALA A 162 11.91 7.34 17.36
C ALA A 162 12.53 6.59 18.57
N GLN A 163 12.91 5.34 18.33
CA GLN A 163 13.46 4.46 19.35
C GLN A 163 14.99 4.49 19.34
N VAL A 164 15.58 4.56 20.53
CA VAL A 164 17.02 4.45 20.75
C VAL A 164 17.43 2.97 20.69
N SER A 165 18.45 2.65 19.90
CA SER A 165 18.96 1.28 19.79
C SER A 165 20.10 1.03 20.78
N VAL A 166 20.10 -0.14 21.41
CA VAL A 166 21.25 -0.63 22.18
C VAL A 166 22.27 -1.20 21.19
N VAL A 167 23.51 -0.73 21.30
CA VAL A 167 24.57 -1.05 20.36
C VAL A 167 25.21 -2.39 20.75
N THR A 168 25.13 -3.38 19.86
CA THR A 168 25.83 -4.66 20.01
C THR A 168 27.28 -4.54 19.53
N SER A 169 28.15 -5.51 19.83
CA SER A 169 29.52 -5.50 19.32
C SER A 169 29.58 -5.53 17.79
N VAL A 170 28.75 -6.38 17.18
CA VAL A 170 28.59 -6.46 15.71
C VAL A 170 28.02 -5.15 15.18
N GLY A 171 26.95 -4.63 15.78
CA GLY A 171 26.37 -3.36 15.40
C GLY A 171 27.37 -2.21 15.47
N LYS A 172 28.20 -2.15 16.52
CA LYS A 172 29.28 -1.14 16.62
C LYS A 172 30.22 -1.23 15.41
N SER A 173 30.78 -2.40 15.13
CA SER A 173 31.69 -2.59 13.99
C SER A 173 31.02 -2.21 12.66
N LEU A 174 29.76 -2.60 12.45
CA LEU A 174 29.00 -2.28 11.24
C LEU A 174 28.59 -0.81 11.13
N LEU A 175 28.52 -0.06 12.22
CA LEU A 175 28.15 1.36 12.20
C LEU A 175 29.37 2.30 12.15
N THR A 176 30.56 1.82 12.53
CA THR A 176 31.79 2.62 12.57
C THR A 176 32.86 2.20 11.56
N GLY A 177 32.70 1.04 10.91
CA GLY A 177 33.73 0.46 10.05
C GLY A 177 34.92 -0.13 10.82
N GLU A 178 34.83 -0.22 12.15
CA GLU A 178 35.82 -0.93 12.96
C GLU A 178 35.83 -2.42 12.58
N PRO A 179 37.01 -3.09 12.65
CA PRO A 179 37.09 -4.53 12.42
C PRO A 179 36.08 -5.30 13.28
N ILE A 180 35.41 -6.27 12.68
CA ILE A 180 34.50 -7.17 13.39
C ILE A 180 35.36 -8.07 14.28
N ALA A 181 35.29 -7.86 15.59
CA ALA A 181 36.11 -8.62 16.53
C ALA A 181 35.81 -10.13 16.37
N PRO A 182 36.83 -10.99 16.20
CA PRO A 182 36.61 -12.42 16.20
C PRO A 182 36.02 -12.79 17.57
N THR A 183 34.84 -13.38 17.57
CA THR A 183 34.22 -13.87 18.79
C THR A 183 35.11 -14.96 19.38
N ASN A 184 35.83 -14.65 20.47
CA ASN A 184 36.58 -15.61 21.29
C ASN A 184 35.61 -16.53 22.07
N SER A 185 34.61 -17.10 21.40
CA SER A 185 33.73 -18.12 21.93
C SER A 185 33.94 -19.41 21.16
N ARG A 186 34.65 -20.36 21.78
CA ARG A 186 34.55 -21.78 21.43
C ARG A 186 33.06 -22.15 21.35
N ASN A 187 32.64 -22.70 20.20
CA ASN A 187 31.38 -23.40 19.95
C ASN A 187 30.06 -22.62 20.15
N LEU A 188 29.73 -21.67 19.27
CA LEU A 188 28.34 -21.20 19.13
C LEU A 188 27.88 -21.26 17.67
N LYS A 189 26.74 -21.96 17.48
CA LYS A 189 25.91 -22.22 16.29
C LYS A 189 26.58 -22.06 14.92
N ALA A 190 26.61 -23.16 14.16
CA ALA A 190 26.93 -23.16 12.74
C ALA A 190 26.24 -21.99 12.02
N GLU A 191 27.04 -21.20 11.30
CA GLU A 191 26.54 -20.32 10.27
C GLU A 191 25.55 -21.11 9.42
N PHE A 192 24.34 -20.57 9.26
CA PHE A 192 23.30 -21.23 8.48
C PHE A 192 23.31 -20.66 7.06
N ASP A 193 22.91 -21.50 6.11
CA ASP A 193 22.62 -21.02 4.76
C ASP A 193 21.29 -20.25 4.81
N PHE A 194 21.35 -18.98 4.44
CA PHE A 194 20.17 -18.17 4.22
C PHE A 194 19.94 -18.12 2.71
N SER A 195 18.71 -18.32 2.23
CA SER A 195 18.37 -18.11 0.83
C SER A 195 17.15 -17.20 0.77
N PHE A 196 17.20 -16.18 -0.09
CA PHE A 196 16.01 -15.45 -0.45
C PHE A 196 15.06 -16.41 -1.19
N PHE A 197 13.83 -16.55 -0.70
CA PHE A 197 12.79 -17.24 -1.47
C PHE A 197 12.23 -16.39 -2.63
N HIS A 198 12.65 -15.12 -2.78
CA HIS A 198 11.85 -14.11 -3.50
C HIS A 198 12.64 -13.06 -4.32
N LYS A 199 13.91 -13.28 -4.69
CA LYS A 199 14.58 -12.38 -5.65
C LYS A 199 14.10 -12.61 -7.09
N SER A 200 13.51 -13.78 -7.39
CA SER A 200 12.84 -14.01 -8.67
C SER A 200 11.51 -13.26 -8.71
N LYS A 201 11.34 -12.38 -9.72
CA LYS A 201 10.03 -11.81 -10.10
C LYS A 201 8.98 -12.92 -10.16
N CYS A 202 7.77 -12.62 -9.75
CA CYS A 202 6.71 -13.60 -9.78
C CYS A 202 6.36 -13.91 -11.24
N SER A 203 6.33 -15.20 -11.58
CA SER A 203 5.84 -15.67 -12.86
C SER A 203 4.41 -16.16 -12.70
N CYS A 204 3.61 -16.05 -13.76
CA CYS A 204 2.27 -16.64 -13.77
C CYS A 204 2.35 -18.16 -13.54
N ARG A 205 1.57 -18.66 -12.58
CA ARG A 205 1.45 -20.08 -12.22
C ARG A 205 0.23 -20.75 -12.85
N SER A 206 -0.57 -20.00 -13.60
CA SER A 206 -1.71 -20.47 -14.38
C SER A 206 -1.50 -20.15 -15.86
N THR A 207 -2.43 -20.59 -16.71
CA THR A 207 -2.45 -20.18 -18.12
C THR A 207 -2.77 -18.69 -18.20
N PRO A 208 -1.90 -17.87 -18.84
CA PRO A 208 -2.19 -16.46 -19.07
C PRO A 208 -3.50 -16.29 -19.82
N ARG A 209 -4.34 -15.36 -19.36
CA ARG A 209 -5.69 -15.14 -19.86
C ARG A 209 -5.94 -13.66 -20.09
N PRO A 210 -6.88 -13.29 -20.96
CA PRO A 210 -7.37 -11.93 -21.02
C PRO A 210 -7.86 -11.44 -19.66
N CYS A 211 -7.37 -10.27 -19.23
CA CYS A 211 -7.77 -9.62 -18.00
C CYS A 211 -8.70 -8.45 -18.31
N ILE A 212 -9.71 -8.25 -17.46
CA ILE A 212 -10.51 -7.05 -17.48
C ILE A 212 -10.67 -6.43 -16.09
N PHE A 213 -10.46 -5.12 -16.03
CA PHE A 213 -10.47 -4.31 -14.83
C PHE A 213 -11.73 -3.45 -14.76
N MET A 214 -12.49 -3.58 -13.67
CA MET A 214 -13.75 -2.90 -13.38
C MET A 214 -13.55 -1.92 -12.23
N HIS A 215 -13.57 -0.63 -12.55
CA HIS A 215 -13.39 0.41 -11.54
C HIS A 215 -14.60 0.51 -10.61
N GLY A 216 -14.41 1.22 -9.49
CA GLY A 216 -15.44 1.52 -8.51
C GLY A 216 -16.17 2.83 -8.76
N LEU A 217 -16.71 3.39 -7.68
CA LEU A 217 -17.50 4.61 -7.66
C LEU A 217 -16.74 5.85 -8.20
N ARG A 218 -17.51 6.85 -8.66
CA ARG A 218 -17.08 8.22 -9.02
C ARG A 218 -16.39 8.39 -10.37
N VAL A 219 -16.76 7.56 -11.34
CA VAL A 219 -16.47 7.82 -12.75
C VAL A 219 -17.77 8.26 -13.43
N PRO A 220 -17.92 9.55 -13.78
CA PRO A 220 -19.12 10.06 -14.45
C PRO A 220 -19.16 9.73 -15.94
N GLU A 221 -18.01 9.51 -16.56
CA GLU A 221 -17.91 9.21 -17.98
C GLU A 221 -18.26 7.74 -18.27
N GLU A 222 -18.71 7.47 -19.49
CA GLU A 222 -18.96 6.12 -19.98
C GLU A 222 -18.43 6.01 -21.40
N ILE A 223 -17.63 4.97 -21.65
CA ILE A 223 -17.08 4.70 -22.97
C ILE A 223 -17.72 3.42 -23.49
N ALA A 224 -18.12 3.44 -24.76
CA ALA A 224 -18.93 2.39 -25.38
C ALA A 224 -18.21 1.05 -25.53
N ARG A 225 -16.88 1.00 -25.40
CA ARG A 225 -16.06 -0.22 -25.52
C ARG A 225 -15.06 -0.27 -24.37
N ASN A 226 -14.51 -1.46 -24.12
CA ASN A 226 -13.38 -1.63 -23.22
C ASN A 226 -12.17 -0.84 -23.74
N GLU A 227 -11.51 -0.11 -22.86
CA GLU A 227 -10.29 0.64 -23.16
C GLU A 227 -9.06 -0.26 -23.05
N GLU A 228 -7.99 0.13 -23.74
CA GLU A 228 -6.66 -0.49 -23.61
C GLU A 228 -5.93 0.00 -22.35
N THR A 229 -6.26 1.19 -21.86
CA THR A 229 -5.62 1.81 -20.69
C THR A 229 -6.62 2.63 -19.91
N PHE A 230 -6.57 2.58 -18.58
CA PHE A 230 -7.31 3.51 -17.71
C PHE A 230 -6.47 3.92 -16.50
N SER A 231 -5.29 4.50 -16.78
CA SER A 231 -4.27 4.84 -15.77
C SER A 231 -4.72 5.87 -14.75
N ARG A 232 -5.69 6.74 -15.10
CA ARG A 232 -6.31 7.67 -14.16
C ARG A 232 -6.94 6.96 -12.95
N TYR A 233 -7.46 5.75 -13.14
CA TYR A 233 -8.06 4.96 -12.07
C TYR A 233 -7.11 3.90 -11.50
N TRP A 234 -6.40 3.19 -12.38
CA TRP A 234 -5.60 2.01 -12.04
C TRP A 234 -4.10 2.25 -11.91
N GLY A 235 -3.66 3.50 -12.05
CA GLY A 235 -2.25 3.86 -12.05
C GLY A 235 -1.50 3.44 -13.31
N THR A 236 -0.20 3.72 -13.31
CA THR A 236 0.70 3.45 -14.44
C THR A 236 1.57 2.21 -14.25
N TYR A 237 1.65 1.66 -13.03
CA TYR A 237 2.53 0.52 -12.71
C TYR A 237 1.96 -0.84 -13.15
N LEU A 238 0.64 -0.93 -13.32
CA LEU A 238 -0.07 -2.20 -13.54
C LEU A 238 0.34 -2.97 -14.81
N PRO A 239 0.53 -2.33 -15.99
CA PRO A 239 0.86 -3.05 -17.23
C PRO A 239 2.13 -3.91 -17.14
N ASP A 240 3.10 -3.51 -16.32
CA ASP A 240 4.40 -4.20 -16.20
C ASP A 240 4.40 -5.30 -15.12
N GLN A 241 3.30 -5.49 -14.38
CA GLN A 241 3.25 -6.25 -13.13
C GLN A 241 2.09 -7.27 -13.10
N ALA A 242 1.63 -7.70 -14.27
CA ALA A 242 0.48 -8.58 -14.43
C ALA A 242 0.79 -9.82 -15.29
N PRO A 243 1.72 -10.72 -14.86
CA PRO A 243 2.25 -11.79 -15.70
C PRO A 243 1.19 -12.81 -16.15
N CYS A 244 0.06 -12.91 -15.44
CA CYS A 244 -1.06 -13.77 -15.83
C CYS A 244 -2.05 -13.14 -16.81
N CYS A 245 -1.88 -11.87 -17.15
CA CYS A 245 -2.72 -11.19 -18.13
C CYS A 245 -2.09 -11.31 -19.52
N SER A 246 -2.70 -12.08 -20.42
CA SER A 246 -2.27 -12.14 -21.83
C SER A 246 -2.61 -10.86 -22.60
N SER A 247 -3.62 -10.14 -22.12
CA SER A 247 -4.03 -8.81 -22.56
C SER A 247 -4.76 -8.12 -21.43
N MET A 248 -4.76 -6.80 -21.40
CA MET A 248 -5.48 -6.02 -20.39
C MET A 248 -6.54 -5.15 -21.04
N LYS A 249 -7.73 -5.17 -20.46
CA LYS A 249 -8.86 -4.33 -20.85
C LYS A 249 -9.41 -3.61 -19.63
N PHE A 250 -9.96 -2.41 -19.84
CA PHE A 250 -10.52 -1.61 -18.77
C PHE A 250 -11.95 -1.24 -19.13
N ALA A 251 -12.90 -1.65 -18.29
CA ALA A 251 -14.27 -1.18 -18.43
C ALA A 251 -14.38 0.23 -17.86
N HIS A 252 -14.97 1.13 -18.62
CA HIS A 252 -15.19 2.52 -18.23
C HIS A 252 -16.69 2.80 -18.29
N LEU A 253 -17.34 2.72 -17.13
CA LEU A 253 -18.79 2.80 -16.98
C LEU A 253 -19.18 4.00 -16.11
N ASN A 254 -20.37 4.55 -16.34
CA ASN A 254 -20.88 5.58 -15.46
C ASN A 254 -21.26 4.98 -14.09
N THR A 255 -20.37 5.17 -13.12
CA THR A 255 -20.46 4.70 -11.74
C THR A 255 -20.65 5.85 -10.75
N MET A 256 -20.95 7.05 -11.25
CA MET A 256 -21.29 8.20 -10.41
C MET A 256 -22.81 8.39 -10.31
N ASN A 257 -23.53 8.15 -11.40
CA ASN A 257 -24.92 8.57 -11.54
C ASN A 257 -25.95 7.44 -11.34
N TYR A 258 -25.51 6.19 -11.21
CA TYR A 258 -26.39 5.02 -11.18
C TYR A 258 -26.11 4.12 -9.97
N SER A 259 -27.16 3.47 -9.48
CA SER A 259 -27.07 2.51 -8.38
C SER A 259 -26.29 1.27 -8.81
N TRP A 260 -25.55 0.63 -7.89
CA TRP A 260 -24.98 -0.69 -8.18
C TRP A 260 -26.06 -1.78 -8.36
N THR A 261 -27.28 -1.52 -7.87
CA THR A 261 -28.46 -2.38 -8.05
C THR A 261 -29.21 -2.10 -9.35
N ASP A 262 -28.72 -1.21 -10.21
CA ASP A 262 -29.34 -0.91 -11.50
C ASP A 262 -29.05 -2.05 -12.48
N GLU A 263 -30.09 -2.76 -12.91
CA GLU A 263 -29.97 -3.93 -13.78
C GLU A 263 -29.34 -3.60 -15.14
N THR A 264 -29.60 -2.41 -15.69
CA THR A 264 -28.95 -1.97 -16.94
C THR A 264 -27.44 -1.81 -16.75
N ARG A 265 -27.01 -1.28 -15.60
CA ARG A 265 -25.57 -1.16 -15.27
C ARG A 265 -24.93 -2.52 -15.03
N GLN A 266 -25.65 -3.44 -14.41
CA GLN A 266 -25.19 -4.81 -14.22
C GLN A 266 -25.07 -5.57 -15.56
N GLN A 267 -26.02 -5.37 -16.48
CA GLN A 267 -25.94 -5.92 -17.83
C GLN A 267 -24.71 -5.39 -18.56
N LEU A 268 -24.47 -4.07 -18.51
CA LEU A 268 -23.26 -3.49 -19.09
C LEU A 268 -21.99 -4.12 -18.52
N VAL A 269 -21.92 -4.39 -17.22
CA VAL A 269 -20.78 -5.10 -16.62
C VAL A 269 -20.61 -6.49 -17.23
N CYS A 270 -21.69 -7.26 -17.37
CA CYS A 270 -21.64 -8.55 -18.06
C CYS A 270 -21.14 -8.41 -19.50
N ASP A 271 -21.70 -7.49 -20.28
CA ASP A 271 -21.30 -7.24 -21.66
C ASP A 271 -19.81 -6.90 -21.77
N ARG A 272 -19.31 -6.06 -20.84
CA ARG A 272 -17.88 -5.70 -20.77
C ARG A 272 -17.00 -6.91 -20.52
N VAL A 273 -17.38 -7.78 -19.59
CA VAL A 273 -16.59 -8.96 -19.21
C VAL A 273 -16.64 -10.02 -20.31
N LEU A 274 -17.82 -10.31 -20.86
CA LEU A 274 -18.02 -11.32 -21.91
C LEU A 274 -17.22 -11.00 -23.17
N ALA A 275 -17.14 -9.71 -23.55
CA ALA A 275 -16.47 -9.25 -24.76
C ALA A 275 -14.94 -9.42 -24.79
N VAL A 276 -14.32 -9.81 -23.67
CA VAL A 276 -12.86 -9.84 -23.52
C VAL A 276 -12.26 -11.16 -24.00
N SER A 277 -12.99 -12.26 -23.82
CA SER A 277 -12.57 -13.60 -24.28
C SER A 277 -13.45 -14.09 -25.42
N ARG A 278 -12.83 -14.64 -26.45
CA ARG A 278 -13.52 -15.25 -27.60
C ARG A 278 -14.17 -16.59 -27.27
N THR A 279 -13.81 -17.20 -26.14
CA THR A 279 -14.38 -18.48 -25.67
C THR A 279 -15.60 -18.28 -24.78
N SER A 280 -15.92 -17.03 -24.40
CA SER A 280 -17.18 -16.70 -23.73
C SER A 280 -18.38 -17.02 -24.64
N THR A 281 -19.49 -17.38 -24.01
CA THR A 281 -20.80 -17.50 -24.68
C THR A 281 -21.63 -16.24 -24.42
N ASP A 282 -22.91 -16.23 -24.81
CA ASP A 282 -23.79 -15.08 -24.58
C ASP A 282 -24.00 -14.75 -23.09
N PHE A 283 -23.79 -15.71 -22.18
CA PHE A 283 -24.06 -15.55 -20.75
C PHE A 283 -22.99 -16.15 -19.82
N VAL A 284 -22.00 -16.87 -20.36
CA VAL A 284 -20.92 -17.48 -19.57
C VAL A 284 -19.58 -16.87 -19.94
N VAL A 285 -18.93 -16.23 -18.96
CA VAL A 285 -17.57 -15.68 -19.06
C VAL A 285 -16.56 -16.80 -18.94
N ALA A 286 -15.81 -17.08 -20.00
CA ALA A 286 -14.79 -18.13 -20.04
C ALA A 286 -13.38 -17.56 -20.26
N ASP A 287 -12.37 -18.29 -19.77
CA ASP A 287 -10.94 -17.97 -19.94
C ASP A 287 -10.59 -16.51 -19.61
N THR A 288 -11.21 -15.92 -18.58
CA THR A 288 -11.03 -14.50 -18.25
C THR A 288 -10.64 -14.31 -16.80
N ILE A 289 -9.69 -13.39 -16.54
CA ILE A 289 -9.41 -12.89 -15.20
C ILE A 289 -10.16 -11.57 -15.02
N VAL A 290 -11.19 -11.57 -14.18
CA VAL A 290 -12.01 -10.40 -13.88
C VAL A 290 -11.49 -9.76 -12.60
N VAL A 291 -11.04 -8.51 -12.70
CA VAL A 291 -10.48 -7.74 -11.60
C VAL A 291 -11.44 -6.61 -11.26
N THR A 292 -11.95 -6.58 -10.03
CA THR A 292 -12.94 -5.58 -9.60
C THR A 292 -12.45 -4.78 -8.41
N HIS A 293 -12.66 -3.47 -8.43
CA HIS A 293 -12.40 -2.60 -7.28
C HIS A 293 -13.68 -1.93 -6.76
N SER A 294 -13.83 -1.86 -5.43
CA SER A 294 -14.88 -1.07 -4.77
C SER A 294 -16.28 -1.40 -5.34
N MET A 295 -17.08 -0.41 -5.73
CA MET A 295 -18.42 -0.62 -6.30
C MET A 295 -18.44 -1.51 -7.55
N GLY A 296 -17.33 -1.63 -8.30
CA GLY A 296 -17.21 -2.56 -9.43
C GLY A 296 -17.40 -4.02 -9.01
N GLY A 297 -16.99 -4.38 -7.79
CA GLY A 297 -17.21 -5.71 -7.23
C GLY A 297 -18.69 -5.98 -6.94
N LEU A 298 -19.41 -4.99 -6.42
CA LEU A 298 -20.86 -5.08 -6.20
C LEU A 298 -21.64 -5.18 -7.51
N LEU A 299 -21.25 -4.42 -8.52
CA LEU A 299 -21.87 -4.46 -9.84
C LEU A 299 -21.76 -5.86 -10.46
N LEU A 300 -20.57 -6.47 -10.44
CA LEU A 300 -20.38 -7.84 -10.93
C LEU A 300 -21.13 -8.87 -10.06
N ALA A 301 -21.06 -8.73 -8.74
CA ALA A 301 -21.78 -9.62 -7.81
C ALA A 301 -23.30 -9.58 -8.04
N GLY A 302 -23.85 -8.37 -8.22
CA GLY A 302 -25.25 -8.15 -8.52
C GLY A 302 -25.66 -8.74 -9.87
N ALA A 303 -24.84 -8.55 -10.91
CA ALA A 303 -25.09 -9.12 -12.23
C ALA A 303 -25.14 -10.66 -12.21
N ILE A 304 -24.20 -11.30 -11.50
CA ILE A 304 -24.20 -12.76 -11.29
C ILE A 304 -25.41 -13.19 -10.47
N ALA A 305 -25.71 -12.49 -9.37
CA ALA A 305 -26.83 -12.80 -8.51
C ALA A 305 -28.20 -12.71 -9.23
N ASN A 306 -28.32 -11.80 -10.19
CA ASN A 306 -29.50 -11.61 -11.01
C ASN A 306 -29.51 -12.50 -12.28
N GLY A 307 -28.49 -13.34 -12.49
CA GLY A 307 -28.43 -14.27 -13.60
C GLY A 307 -28.15 -13.63 -14.96
N LEU A 308 -27.64 -12.40 -15.00
CA LEU A 308 -27.32 -11.69 -16.26
C LEU A 308 -26.07 -12.30 -16.93
N CYS A 309 -25.14 -12.80 -16.14
CA CYS A 309 -24.03 -13.62 -16.60
C CYS A 309 -23.48 -14.50 -15.48
N SER A 310 -22.61 -15.45 -15.82
CA SER A 310 -21.93 -16.35 -14.89
C SER A 310 -20.45 -16.51 -15.24
N LEU A 311 -19.65 -17.02 -14.31
CA LEU A 311 -18.23 -17.32 -14.53
C LEU A 311 -18.06 -18.82 -14.77
N ALA A 312 -17.39 -19.19 -15.86
CA ALA A 312 -16.95 -20.57 -16.08
C ALA A 312 -15.82 -20.95 -15.09
N SER A 313 -15.59 -22.25 -14.92
CA SER A 313 -14.57 -22.78 -14.00
C SER A 313 -13.13 -22.42 -14.39
N ASN A 314 -12.89 -22.05 -15.65
CA ASN A 314 -11.59 -21.57 -16.15
C ASN A 314 -11.44 -20.04 -16.08
N SER A 315 -12.44 -19.33 -15.54
CA SER A 315 -12.37 -17.90 -15.24
C SER A 315 -11.97 -17.67 -13.78
N THR A 316 -11.47 -16.48 -13.47
CA THR A 316 -10.99 -16.13 -12.13
C THR A 316 -11.50 -14.75 -11.76
N TRP A 317 -12.06 -14.60 -10.56
CA TRP A 317 -12.47 -13.31 -10.04
C TRP A 317 -11.56 -12.86 -8.90
N VAL A 318 -10.88 -11.75 -9.13
CA VAL A 318 -10.01 -11.04 -8.19
C VAL A 318 -10.73 -9.77 -7.72
N SER A 319 -10.99 -9.64 -6.43
CA SER A 319 -11.74 -8.52 -5.87
C SER A 319 -10.90 -7.70 -4.89
N MET A 320 -11.06 -6.38 -4.92
CA MET A 320 -10.32 -5.45 -4.05
C MET A 320 -11.29 -4.43 -3.47
N ALA A 321 -11.31 -4.31 -2.14
CA ALA A 321 -12.06 -3.27 -1.43
C ALA A 321 -13.56 -3.20 -1.74
N ALA A 322 -14.19 -4.30 -2.19
CA ALA A 322 -15.59 -4.30 -2.59
C ALA A 322 -16.52 -4.18 -1.37
N PRO A 323 -17.40 -3.17 -1.28
CA PRO A 323 -18.26 -2.98 -0.09
C PRO A 323 -19.46 -3.92 -0.10
N MET A 324 -19.23 -5.23 0.07
CA MET A 324 -20.28 -6.26 -0.02
C MET A 324 -21.34 -6.18 1.10
N ALA A 325 -21.14 -5.36 2.13
CA ALA A 325 -22.15 -4.98 3.11
C ALA A 325 -22.34 -3.44 3.19
N GLY A 326 -21.95 -2.70 2.15
CA GLY A 326 -21.99 -1.25 2.08
C GLY A 326 -20.84 -0.54 2.78
N SER A 327 -20.95 0.79 2.89
CA SER A 327 -19.90 1.67 3.40
C SER A 327 -20.49 2.70 4.35
N MET A 328 -19.92 2.84 5.55
CA MET A 328 -20.29 3.93 6.46
C MET A 328 -20.00 5.31 5.89
N GLY A 329 -19.11 5.42 4.88
CA GLY A 329 -18.94 6.66 4.13
C GLY A 329 -20.19 7.08 3.36
N SER A 330 -21.00 6.14 2.87
CA SER A 330 -22.30 6.47 2.27
C SER A 330 -23.29 6.99 3.33
N ASP A 331 -23.42 6.26 4.43
CA ASP A 331 -24.32 6.64 5.54
C ASP A 331 -23.96 8.02 6.10
N TYR A 332 -22.66 8.29 6.27
CA TYR A 332 -22.16 9.57 6.75
C TYR A 332 -22.48 10.73 5.77
N ASN A 333 -22.34 10.52 4.46
CA ASN A 333 -22.72 11.51 3.46
C ASN A 333 -24.24 11.78 3.48
N GLN A 334 -25.05 10.74 3.59
CA GLN A 334 -26.52 10.87 3.65
C GLN A 334 -26.98 11.57 4.92
N ALA A 335 -26.38 11.26 6.08
CA ALA A 335 -26.62 11.96 7.34
C ALA A 335 -26.22 13.43 7.27
N SER A 336 -25.09 13.73 6.64
CA SER A 336 -24.62 15.10 6.46
C SER A 336 -25.60 15.93 5.62
N CYS A 337 -26.06 15.43 4.47
CA CYS A 337 -27.08 16.12 3.66
C CYS A 337 -28.46 16.22 4.33
N ALA A 338 -28.74 15.39 5.33
CA ALA A 338 -29.94 15.48 6.15
C ALA A 338 -29.76 16.41 7.39
N GLY A 339 -28.60 17.06 7.54
CA GLY A 339 -28.30 17.94 8.68
C GLY A 339 -28.02 17.23 10.01
N LYS A 340 -27.69 15.93 9.98
CA LYS A 340 -27.52 15.07 11.17
C LYS A 340 -26.05 14.81 11.56
N SER A 341 -25.08 15.48 10.96
CA SER A 341 -23.64 15.19 11.15
C SER A 341 -22.79 16.45 11.42
N ASN A 342 -21.69 16.29 12.16
CA ASN A 342 -20.77 17.34 12.59
C ASN A 342 -19.76 17.72 11.49
N PHE A 343 -20.22 18.24 10.35
CA PHE A 343 -19.34 18.56 9.21
C PHE A 343 -18.37 19.74 9.51
N ILE A 344 -17.12 19.41 9.83
CA ILE A 344 -15.93 20.29 9.81
C ILE A 344 -14.90 19.52 8.95
N VAL A 345 -14.32 19.95 7.83
CA VAL A 345 -13.73 21.26 7.43
C VAL A 345 -13.91 21.52 5.93
N ASN A 346 -14.23 22.78 5.65
CA ASN A 346 -14.47 23.43 4.37
C ASN A 346 -13.22 23.68 3.48
N THR A 347 -12.19 22.81 3.43
CA THR A 347 -10.99 23.13 2.61
C THR A 347 -10.22 21.96 1.99
N LEU A 348 -10.16 20.78 2.61
CA LEU A 348 -9.52 19.59 2.00
C LEU A 348 -10.52 18.63 1.32
N VAL A 349 -11.80 18.98 1.42
CA VAL A 349 -12.97 18.19 1.02
C VAL A 349 -13.58 18.79 -0.25
N ARG A 350 -12.81 18.88 -1.34
CA ARG A 350 -13.39 19.02 -2.70
C ARG A 350 -14.03 17.70 -3.18
N MET A 351 -14.59 16.93 -2.26
CA MET A 351 -15.23 15.65 -2.54
C MET A 351 -16.71 15.56 -2.15
N HIS A 352 -17.31 16.43 -1.31
CA HIS A 352 -18.44 15.93 -0.51
C HIS A 352 -19.67 16.83 -0.25
N ASN A 353 -20.01 17.87 -1.03
CA ASN A 353 -21.26 18.61 -0.79
C ASN A 353 -22.09 18.92 -2.06
N GLU A 354 -22.32 17.92 -2.92
CA GLU A 354 -23.51 17.96 -3.78
C GLU A 354 -24.65 17.26 -3.03
N CYS A 355 -25.29 18.00 -2.12
CA CYS A 355 -26.61 17.62 -1.65
C CYS A 355 -27.62 18.00 -2.75
N PRO A 356 -28.57 17.10 -3.11
CA PRO A 356 -28.80 15.78 -2.51
C PRO A 356 -27.78 14.72 -2.96
N VAL A 357 -27.42 13.81 -2.04
CA VAL A 357 -26.48 12.71 -2.32
C VAL A 357 -26.88 11.93 -3.57
N GLY A 358 -25.94 11.78 -4.51
CA GLY A 358 -26.16 11.07 -5.78
C GLY A 358 -26.57 9.60 -5.61
N ARG A 359 -27.26 9.04 -6.62
CA ARG A 359 -27.85 7.68 -6.58
C ARG A 359 -26.82 6.59 -6.28
N ALA A 360 -25.64 6.67 -6.89
CA ALA A 360 -24.58 5.68 -6.69
C ALA A 360 -24.12 5.63 -5.23
N VAL A 361 -23.83 6.80 -4.63
CA VAL A 361 -23.44 6.88 -3.22
C VAL A 361 -24.58 6.35 -2.32
N ARG A 362 -25.83 6.76 -2.53
CA ARG A 362 -26.97 6.27 -1.72
C ARG A 362 -27.11 4.75 -1.77
N SER A 363 -26.86 4.15 -2.92
CA SER A 363 -26.93 2.69 -3.07
C SER A 363 -25.86 1.92 -2.28
N LEU A 364 -24.80 2.59 -1.84
CA LEU A 364 -23.74 2.00 -1.02
C LEU A 364 -23.99 2.11 0.49
N ALA A 365 -25.19 2.48 0.91
CA ALA A 365 -25.55 2.53 2.33
C ALA A 365 -25.20 1.20 3.01
N TYR A 366 -24.71 1.29 4.25
CA TYR A 366 -24.31 0.12 5.02
C TYR A 366 -25.51 -0.81 5.22
N GLU A 367 -25.35 -2.12 5.00
CA GLU A 367 -26.47 -3.08 4.90
C GLU A 367 -27.41 -2.97 6.11
N ASN A 368 -26.85 -2.85 7.32
CA ASN A 368 -27.58 -2.74 8.57
C ASN A 368 -27.69 -1.30 9.11
N GLY A 369 -27.41 -0.29 8.27
CA GLY A 369 -27.50 1.13 8.58
C GLY A 369 -28.91 1.71 8.40
N GLU A 370 -29.09 2.97 8.84
CA GLU A 370 -30.37 3.72 8.78
C GLU A 370 -30.84 3.95 7.33
N TYR A 371 -29.90 4.13 6.41
CA TYR A 371 -30.17 4.46 5.01
C TYR A 371 -30.39 3.24 4.10
N SER A 372 -30.32 2.02 4.66
CA SER A 372 -30.46 0.78 3.89
C SER A 372 -31.90 0.28 3.86
N SER A 373 -32.50 0.30 2.66
CA SER A 373 -33.86 -0.18 2.42
C SER A 373 -33.95 -1.71 2.45
N LYS A 374 -35.16 -2.25 2.63
CA LYS A 374 -35.39 -3.71 2.56
C LYS A 374 -34.89 -4.32 1.25
N GLY A 375 -35.10 -3.62 0.12
CA GLY A 375 -34.64 -4.06 -1.20
C GLY A 375 -33.11 -4.06 -1.29
N LEU A 376 -32.45 -3.03 -0.75
CA LEU A 376 -30.99 -2.96 -0.74
C LEU A 376 -30.37 -4.09 0.11
N LYS A 377 -30.96 -4.39 1.27
CA LYS A 377 -30.55 -5.55 2.10
C LYS A 377 -30.68 -6.88 1.36
N ALA A 378 -31.78 -7.07 0.64
CA ALA A 378 -31.97 -8.27 -0.18
C ALA A 378 -30.92 -8.37 -1.29
N ALA A 379 -30.63 -7.24 -1.97
CA ALA A 379 -29.59 -7.18 -2.99
C ALA A 379 -28.20 -7.51 -2.42
N TYR A 380 -27.83 -6.97 -1.24
CA TYR A 380 -26.56 -7.32 -0.59
C TYR A 380 -26.46 -8.80 -0.28
N ARG A 381 -27.51 -9.42 0.28
CA ARG A 381 -27.50 -10.86 0.59
C ARG A 381 -27.26 -11.71 -0.66
N ALA A 382 -27.93 -11.38 -1.77
CA ALA A 382 -27.77 -12.06 -3.04
C ALA A 382 -26.34 -11.85 -3.61
N ALA A 383 -25.86 -10.61 -3.61
CA ALA A 383 -24.51 -10.26 -4.05
C ALA A 383 -23.42 -10.95 -3.20
N GLN A 384 -23.57 -11.00 -1.87
CA GLN A 384 -22.65 -11.68 -0.95
C GLN A 384 -22.62 -13.20 -1.20
N GLN A 385 -23.74 -13.81 -1.57
CA GLN A 385 -23.79 -15.23 -1.96
C GLN A 385 -23.05 -15.45 -3.28
N ALA A 386 -23.34 -14.65 -4.31
CA ALA A 386 -22.63 -14.70 -5.59
C ALA A 386 -21.12 -14.49 -5.41
N TYR A 387 -20.74 -13.48 -4.63
CA TYR A 387 -19.36 -13.16 -4.30
C TYR A 387 -18.65 -14.33 -3.62
N ARG A 388 -19.16 -14.85 -2.51
CA ARG A 388 -18.52 -15.95 -1.77
C ARG A 388 -18.39 -17.23 -2.59
N THR A 389 -19.31 -17.46 -3.51
CA THR A 389 -19.32 -18.65 -4.39
C THR A 389 -18.28 -18.56 -5.50
N ASN A 390 -18.05 -17.35 -6.03
CA ASN A 390 -17.27 -17.17 -7.26
C ASN A 390 -15.91 -16.48 -7.07
N VAL A 391 -15.70 -15.74 -5.97
CA VAL A 391 -14.46 -15.00 -5.75
C VAL A 391 -13.29 -15.94 -5.52
N SER A 392 -12.26 -15.81 -6.34
CA SER A 392 -11.06 -16.64 -6.28
C SER A 392 -9.98 -16.06 -5.37
N ALA A 393 -9.93 -14.72 -5.28
CA ALA A 393 -8.99 -13.97 -4.46
C ALA A 393 -9.60 -12.63 -4.03
N ALA A 394 -9.27 -12.17 -2.83
CA ALA A 394 -9.78 -10.90 -2.32
C ALA A 394 -8.72 -10.13 -1.51
N MET A 395 -8.59 -8.84 -1.78
CA MET A 395 -7.81 -7.90 -0.99
C MET A 395 -8.76 -7.01 -0.17
N CYS A 396 -8.66 -7.10 1.15
CA CYS A 396 -9.46 -6.32 2.09
C CYS A 396 -8.53 -5.66 3.10
N SER A 397 -8.73 -4.37 3.41
CA SER A 397 -7.88 -3.69 4.38
C SER A 397 -8.46 -3.70 5.78
N GLU A 398 -7.60 -3.81 6.77
CA GLU A 398 -7.89 -3.57 8.18
C GLU A 398 -7.34 -2.21 8.67
N ASN A 399 -6.72 -1.41 7.80
CA ASN A 399 -6.18 -0.11 8.22
C ASN A 399 -6.02 0.87 7.05
N TYR A 400 -6.33 2.13 7.29
CA TYR A 400 -6.32 3.21 6.31
C TYR A 400 -5.03 4.05 6.27
N ALA A 401 -3.99 3.65 7.02
CA ALA A 401 -2.69 4.31 7.00
C ALA A 401 -2.13 4.41 5.58
N GLY A 402 -2.19 3.31 4.83
CA GLY A 402 -1.90 3.28 3.40
C GLY A 402 -0.43 3.43 3.02
N LEU A 403 -0.21 3.59 1.73
CA LEU A 403 1.06 3.92 1.10
C LEU A 403 1.28 5.43 1.09
N ILE A 404 2.55 5.82 1.07
CA ILE A 404 2.97 7.21 0.88
C ILE A 404 2.45 7.69 -0.47
N SER A 405 1.54 8.67 -0.44
CA SER A 405 0.87 9.17 -1.65
C SER A 405 0.25 10.54 -1.41
N THR A 406 -0.09 11.25 -2.49
CA THR A 406 -0.72 12.58 -2.43
C THR A 406 -2.14 12.57 -1.84
N TYR A 407 -2.78 11.40 -1.76
CA TYR A 407 -4.15 11.22 -1.27
C TYR A 407 -4.22 10.52 0.09
N GLN A 408 -3.09 10.14 0.68
CA GLN A 408 -3.02 9.42 1.96
C GLN A 408 -3.71 10.19 3.10
N ALA A 409 -3.36 11.48 3.25
CA ALA A 409 -3.95 12.35 4.28
C ALA A 409 -5.47 12.48 4.16
N TYR A 410 -6.01 12.38 2.94
CA TYR A 410 -7.44 12.39 2.72
C TYR A 410 -8.11 11.14 3.34
N PHE A 411 -7.53 9.96 3.19
CA PHE A 411 -8.06 8.74 3.81
C PHE A 411 -7.90 8.70 5.32
N TRP A 412 -6.88 9.35 5.88
CA TRP A 412 -6.78 9.49 7.34
C TRP A 412 -7.93 10.32 7.92
N VAL A 413 -8.26 11.43 7.26
CA VAL A 413 -9.41 12.26 7.67
C VAL A 413 -10.68 11.42 7.60
N LEU A 414 -10.90 10.67 6.53
CA LEU A 414 -12.08 9.83 6.40
C LEU A 414 -12.13 8.71 7.45
N GLY A 415 -11.04 7.96 7.62
CA GLY A 415 -10.97 6.87 8.59
C GLY A 415 -11.16 7.33 10.04
N HIS A 416 -10.82 8.59 10.34
CA HIS A 416 -11.05 9.19 11.66
C HIS A 416 -12.45 9.79 11.83
N MET A 417 -12.95 10.49 10.81
CA MET A 417 -14.19 11.29 10.91
C MET A 417 -15.45 10.46 10.64
N ILE A 418 -15.38 9.48 9.75
CA ILE A 418 -16.53 8.61 9.47
C ILE A 418 -16.74 7.69 10.68
N PRO A 419 -17.97 7.56 11.19
CA PRO A 419 -18.29 6.66 12.30
C PRO A 419 -18.34 5.20 11.82
N HIS A 420 -17.18 4.66 11.45
CA HIS A 420 -17.01 3.29 11.00
C HIS A 420 -17.51 2.28 12.04
N LYS A 421 -17.98 1.12 11.58
CA LYS A 421 -18.43 0.04 12.49
C LYS A 421 -17.26 -0.65 13.22
N SER A 422 -16.02 -0.41 12.79
CA SER A 422 -14.80 -0.95 13.36
C SER A 422 -13.61 -0.04 13.01
N SER A 423 -12.54 -0.12 13.80
CA SER A 423 -11.22 0.44 13.42
C SER A 423 -10.63 -0.23 12.18
N ASP A 424 -11.10 -1.42 11.85
CA ASP A 424 -10.62 -2.21 10.71
C ASP A 424 -11.28 -1.74 9.40
N ASN A 425 -10.72 -0.70 8.77
CA ASN A 425 -11.23 -0.13 7.53
C ASN A 425 -10.14 0.49 6.66
N ASP A 426 -10.41 0.65 5.37
CA ASP A 426 -9.53 1.31 4.39
C ASP A 426 -9.75 2.84 4.25
N GLY A 427 -10.53 3.42 5.16
CA GLY A 427 -10.98 4.82 5.15
C GLY A 427 -12.34 5.00 4.50
N MET A 428 -12.89 3.98 3.83
CA MET A 428 -14.20 4.01 3.19
C MET A 428 -15.02 2.74 3.48
N VAL A 429 -14.37 1.58 3.44
CA VAL A 429 -14.98 0.26 3.53
C VAL A 429 -14.34 -0.50 4.68
N GLU A 430 -15.18 -1.00 5.58
CA GLU A 430 -14.76 -1.87 6.67
C GLU A 430 -14.29 -3.24 6.15
N PHE A 431 -13.27 -3.82 6.79
CA PHE A 431 -12.77 -5.16 6.49
C PHE A 431 -13.91 -6.18 6.38
N GLN A 432 -14.87 -6.15 7.31
CA GLN A 432 -15.99 -7.09 7.35
C GLN A 432 -16.96 -6.91 6.18
N SER A 433 -17.15 -5.67 5.73
CA SER A 433 -17.93 -5.39 4.51
C SER A 433 -17.24 -5.98 3.29
N CYS A 434 -15.92 -5.83 3.18
CA CYS A 434 -15.13 -6.43 2.10
C CYS A 434 -15.08 -7.97 2.14
N ALA A 435 -14.93 -8.55 3.33
CA ALA A 435 -14.87 -9.99 3.53
C ALA A 435 -16.22 -10.68 3.26
N ALA A 436 -17.34 -9.94 3.21
CA ALA A 436 -18.66 -10.46 2.85
C ALA A 436 -19.09 -11.70 3.66
N GLY A 437 -18.72 -11.75 4.94
CA GLY A 437 -18.99 -12.90 5.82
C GLY A 437 -18.03 -14.09 5.67
N MET A 438 -16.96 -13.97 4.89
CA MET A 438 -15.84 -14.92 4.94
C MET A 438 -15.08 -14.79 6.27
N SER A 439 -14.67 -15.92 6.84
CA SER A 439 -13.90 -15.91 8.10
C SER A 439 -12.57 -15.18 7.94
N ARG A 440 -12.21 -14.32 8.91
CA ARG A 440 -10.89 -13.66 8.95
C ARG A 440 -9.73 -14.66 8.90
N LYS A 441 -9.91 -15.88 9.41
CA LYS A 441 -8.89 -16.95 9.37
C LYS A 441 -8.50 -17.37 7.94
N ARG A 442 -9.35 -17.07 6.95
CA ARG A 442 -9.04 -17.30 5.52
C ARG A 442 -8.04 -16.27 4.99
N PHE A 443 -7.97 -15.10 5.63
CA PHE A 443 -7.12 -13.99 5.23
C PHE A 443 -5.77 -14.05 5.95
N GLY A 444 -4.69 -13.85 5.20
CA GLY A 444 -3.34 -13.68 5.74
C GLY A 444 -2.80 -12.29 5.41
N ASN A 445 -1.82 -11.84 6.19
CA ASN A 445 -1.25 -10.48 6.13
C ASN A 445 -0.03 -10.36 5.21
N SER A 446 0.15 -11.32 4.30
CA SER A 446 1.21 -11.32 3.29
C SER A 446 0.62 -11.29 1.89
N TYR A 447 1.30 -10.60 0.97
CA TYR A 447 1.00 -10.61 -0.46
C TYR A 447 1.01 -12.00 -1.11
N LEU A 448 1.53 -13.02 -0.42
CA LEU A 448 1.46 -14.41 -0.87
C LEU A 448 0.10 -15.07 -0.61
N ASN A 449 -0.76 -14.44 0.21
CA ASN A 449 -2.08 -14.97 0.53
C ASN A 449 -3.11 -14.53 -0.52
N ARG A 450 -3.83 -15.48 -1.13
CA ARG A 450 -4.92 -15.16 -2.08
C ARG A 450 -6.03 -14.31 -1.46
N PHE A 451 -6.28 -14.53 -0.17
CA PHE A 451 -7.14 -13.70 0.66
C PHE A 451 -6.21 -12.87 1.52
N TYR A 452 -6.04 -11.62 1.15
CA TYR A 452 -5.00 -10.74 1.66
C TYR A 452 -5.63 -9.66 2.52
N VAL A 453 -5.27 -9.67 3.81
CA VAL A 453 -5.59 -8.58 4.72
C VAL A 453 -4.45 -7.55 4.68
N THR A 454 -4.81 -6.32 4.36
CA THR A 454 -3.84 -5.25 4.10
C THR A 454 -3.94 -4.13 5.10
N ARG A 455 -2.96 -3.22 5.07
CA ARG A 455 -2.99 -1.93 5.79
C ARG A 455 -2.97 -0.77 4.80
N LEU A 456 -3.69 -0.96 3.70
CA LEU A 456 -3.80 -0.07 2.55
C LEU A 456 -5.04 0.82 2.68
N ASN A 457 -4.94 2.08 2.25
CA ASN A 457 -6.15 2.89 2.10
C ASN A 457 -6.93 2.45 0.85
N HIS A 458 -8.16 2.96 0.70
CA HIS A 458 -9.06 2.54 -0.38
C HIS A 458 -8.47 2.73 -1.79
N TYR A 459 -7.63 3.74 -2.00
CA TYR A 459 -7.04 4.01 -3.32
C TYR A 459 -5.76 3.23 -3.58
N ASP A 460 -4.97 2.89 -2.56
CA ASP A 460 -3.75 2.10 -2.78
C ASP A 460 -4.06 0.72 -3.38
N MET A 461 -5.24 0.16 -3.08
CA MET A 461 -5.76 -1.09 -3.65
C MET A 461 -6.16 -0.99 -5.14
N THR A 462 -5.92 0.16 -5.77
CA THR A 462 -6.03 0.36 -7.22
C THR A 462 -4.67 0.42 -7.91
N PHE A 463 -3.60 -0.07 -7.26
CA PHE A 463 -2.25 -0.21 -7.84
C PHE A 463 -1.50 1.11 -8.08
N ARG A 464 -2.16 2.25 -7.88
CA ARG A 464 -1.64 3.57 -8.28
C ARG A 464 -0.42 4.07 -7.51
N SER A 465 -0.14 3.49 -6.34
CA SER A 465 0.99 3.89 -5.48
C SER A 465 2.07 2.82 -5.35
N GLY A 466 2.01 1.75 -6.14
CA GLY A 466 3.02 0.69 -6.08
C GLY A 466 2.93 -0.11 -4.78
N ASP A 467 4.08 -0.47 -4.23
CA ASP A 467 4.25 -1.29 -3.04
C ASP A 467 5.02 -0.54 -1.94
N ALA A 468 4.81 -0.92 -0.68
CA ALA A 468 5.64 -0.44 0.43
C ALA A 468 7.04 -1.06 0.41
N LEU A 469 7.99 -0.37 1.03
CA LEU A 469 9.37 -0.85 1.13
C LEU A 469 9.57 -1.89 2.23
N PHE A 470 8.88 -1.75 3.35
CA PHE A 470 9.18 -2.49 4.59
C PHE A 470 7.99 -3.22 5.21
N SER A 471 6.82 -3.21 4.56
CA SER A 471 5.63 -3.91 5.07
C SER A 471 5.02 -4.87 4.06
N LYS A 472 4.98 -6.17 4.43
CA LYS A 472 4.33 -7.22 3.63
C LYS A 472 2.81 -7.06 3.54
N ALA A 473 2.21 -6.28 4.44
CA ALA A 473 0.79 -5.95 4.49
C ALA A 473 0.40 -4.75 3.60
N LYS A 474 1.37 -4.14 2.89
CA LYS A 474 1.16 -2.99 2.00
C LYS A 474 1.76 -3.22 0.60
N MET A 475 1.63 -4.43 0.07
CA MET A 475 2.18 -4.84 -1.23
C MET A 475 1.09 -5.19 -2.28
N PRO A 476 0.25 -4.23 -2.75
CA PRO A 476 -0.83 -4.55 -3.68
C PRO A 476 -0.34 -5.00 -5.07
N MET A 477 0.79 -4.47 -5.57
CA MET A 477 1.33 -4.85 -6.88
C MET A 477 1.86 -6.28 -6.84
N LYS A 478 2.76 -6.56 -5.90
CA LYS A 478 3.35 -7.89 -5.73
C LYS A 478 2.28 -8.94 -5.41
N TRP A 479 1.24 -8.58 -4.68
CA TRP A 479 0.09 -9.47 -4.47
C TRP A 479 -0.53 -9.90 -5.79
N PHE A 480 -0.82 -8.95 -6.69
CA PHE A 480 -1.42 -9.26 -7.98
C PHE A 480 -0.46 -10.00 -8.91
N GLU A 481 0.82 -9.59 -8.93
CA GLU A 481 1.88 -10.23 -9.72
C GLU A 481 2.05 -11.71 -9.35
N CYS A 482 2.00 -12.02 -8.05
CA CYS A 482 2.23 -13.36 -7.51
C CYS A 482 0.96 -14.22 -7.33
N LEU A 483 -0.22 -13.68 -7.67
CA LEU A 483 -1.49 -14.25 -7.23
C LEU A 483 -1.84 -15.60 -7.88
N LEU A 484 -1.58 -15.71 -9.18
CA LEU A 484 -2.18 -16.71 -10.07
C LEU A 484 -1.18 -17.56 -10.81
#